data_AF-A0A5C5YHC6-F1
#
_entry.id   AF-A0A5C5YHC6-F1
#
_cell.length_a   1.000
_cell.length_b   1.000
_cell.length_c   1.000
_cell.angle_alpha   90.00
_cell.angle_beta   90.00
_cell.angle_gamma   90.00
#
_symmetry.space_group_name_H-M   'P 1'
#
loop_
_entity.id
_entity.type
_entity.pdbx_description
1 polymer ?
#
loop_
_entity_poly.entity_id
_entity_poly.type
_entity_poly.pdbx_seq_one_letter_code
_entity_poly.pdbx_strand_id
1 'polypeptide(L)'
;MISRFSNLLQSVGMFGGIAITSLVVLGPSIATAEWTDEAFPVKSHDFGTVAVASKTEFTFPIVNTTGSEMHIREVRASCGCTTPILDSHYIPAGGKGALVARLNTPTFRGKKGATLTVVIDKPVYSEVQLKVAGYIRSDMVFHPGSVDLGSVNQGEPKSGSTQIFYAGRQDWRVVDVRANEPWLISTFEQTQRGGGKATYELTVQVREDAPAGFFQNEVIVHTNDRSMPRVPLHVSGNVVTALTISPQSIALGNVKPGQELTQRLVIKGREPFGVESIQCEGWDVQFSANSGNKKVHLIKVTLKPTSAQGTQRAPLIITTTGDEAMSAKAIVTAVVMQDQVAATK
;
A
#
# COMPACT_ATOMS: atom_id res chain seq x y z
N MET A 1 -3.61 -94.42 49.68
CA MET A 1 -4.50 -95.41 49.05
C MET A 1 -5.66 -94.63 48.42
N ILE A 2 -5.87 -94.75 47.10
CA ILE A 2 -7.01 -94.20 46.31
C ILE A 2 -6.94 -92.67 46.05
N SER A 3 -6.42 -92.26 44.88
CA SER A 3 -7.14 -91.80 43.66
C SER A 3 -7.84 -90.44 43.85
N ARG A 4 -7.65 -89.43 42.99
CA ARG A 4 -8.24 -89.35 41.64
C ARG A 4 -7.61 -88.28 40.75
N PHE A 5 -7.35 -88.66 39.49
CA PHE A 5 -7.79 -88.04 38.22
C PHE A 5 -7.69 -86.51 38.07
N SER A 6 -7.08 -85.94 37.03
CA SER A 6 -7.47 -86.13 35.63
C SER A 6 -6.35 -85.80 34.64
N ASN A 7 -6.18 -86.69 33.65
CA ASN A 7 -5.48 -86.49 32.38
C ASN A 7 -6.31 -85.64 31.41
N LEU A 8 -5.64 -84.91 30.51
CA LEU A 8 -5.63 -85.10 29.04
C LEU A 8 -4.78 -83.94 28.46
N LEU A 9 -3.59 -84.19 27.89
CA LEU A 9 -3.33 -84.52 26.46
C LEU A 9 -3.96 -83.48 25.52
N GLN A 10 -3.31 -82.92 24.50
CA GLN A 10 -2.24 -83.40 23.62
C GLN A 10 -1.89 -82.16 22.74
N SER A 11 -0.64 -81.73 22.63
CA SER A 11 0.39 -82.18 21.67
C SER A 11 0.51 -81.31 20.42
N VAL A 12 1.78 -81.21 19.97
CA VAL A 12 2.28 -80.78 18.66
C VAL A 12 2.27 -79.25 18.48
N GLY A 13 3.37 -78.55 18.20
CA GLY A 13 4.66 -78.97 17.68
C GLY A 13 4.97 -78.16 16.42
N MET A 14 6.18 -77.62 16.37
CA MET A 14 6.98 -77.34 15.16
C MET A 14 6.93 -75.92 14.53
N PHE A 15 8.07 -75.23 14.70
CA PHE A 15 8.85 -74.41 13.75
C PHE A 15 8.18 -73.29 12.92
N GLY A 16 8.79 -72.09 13.03
CA GLY A 16 8.69 -71.04 12.03
C GLY A 16 9.27 -69.72 12.55
N GLY A 17 10.59 -69.58 12.56
CA GLY A 17 11.25 -68.30 12.84
C GLY A 17 10.97 -67.31 11.71
N ILE A 18 10.09 -66.33 11.96
CA ILE A 18 9.82 -65.22 11.05
C ILE A 18 10.75 -64.08 11.44
N ALA A 19 11.71 -63.76 10.57
CA ALA A 19 12.49 -62.53 10.66
C ALA A 19 11.58 -61.34 10.33
N ILE A 20 11.23 -60.55 11.33
CA ILE A 20 10.46 -59.31 11.18
C ILE A 20 11.45 -58.21 10.77
N THR A 21 11.59 -57.96 9.48
CA THR A 21 12.22 -56.73 8.97
C THR A 21 11.26 -55.57 9.21
N SER A 22 11.51 -54.78 10.25
CA SER A 22 10.80 -53.53 10.52
C SER A 22 11.14 -52.51 9.43
N LEU A 23 10.21 -52.33 8.49
CA LEU A 23 10.25 -51.26 7.50
C LEU A 23 9.88 -49.94 8.21
N VAL A 24 10.88 -49.11 8.52
CA VAL A 24 10.66 -47.74 9.01
C VAL A 24 10.17 -46.91 7.82
N VAL A 25 8.86 -46.68 7.77
CA VAL A 25 8.25 -45.73 6.83
C VAL A 25 8.51 -44.32 7.36
N LEU A 26 9.53 -43.66 6.82
CA LEU A 26 9.72 -42.22 6.95
C LEU A 26 8.61 -41.51 6.16
N GLY A 27 7.55 -41.10 6.85
CA GLY A 27 6.52 -40.26 6.26
C GLY A 27 7.06 -38.85 5.96
N PRO A 28 6.69 -38.22 4.84
CA PRO A 28 7.08 -36.85 4.57
C PRO A 28 6.15 -35.92 5.37
N SER A 29 6.66 -35.21 6.37
CA SER A 29 5.89 -34.22 7.14
C SER A 29 6.55 -32.84 7.13
N ILE A 30 7.12 -32.44 5.99
CA ILE A 30 7.83 -31.15 5.85
C ILE A 30 7.25 -30.27 4.72
N ALA A 31 6.56 -30.83 3.72
CA ALA A 31 6.09 -30.06 2.56
C ALA A 31 4.86 -29.15 2.81
N THR A 32 4.09 -29.37 3.88
CA THR A 32 2.84 -28.63 4.13
C THR A 32 3.03 -27.28 4.80
N ALA A 33 4.09 -27.10 5.59
CA ALA A 33 4.39 -25.82 6.22
C ALA A 33 4.96 -24.81 5.21
N GLU A 34 5.84 -25.29 4.32
CA GLU A 34 6.65 -24.47 3.43
C GLU A 34 5.83 -23.64 2.42
N TRP A 35 4.82 -24.25 1.77
CA TRP A 35 4.01 -23.52 0.78
C TRP A 35 3.11 -22.44 1.40
N THR A 36 2.68 -22.62 2.66
CA THR A 36 1.85 -21.62 3.35
C THR A 36 2.66 -20.43 3.86
N ASP A 37 3.96 -20.61 4.11
CA ASP A 37 4.88 -19.51 4.41
C ASP A 37 5.08 -18.61 3.18
N GLU A 38 5.24 -19.21 2.00
CA GLU A 38 5.29 -18.47 0.74
C GLU A 38 3.97 -17.76 0.42
N ALA A 39 2.85 -18.44 0.65
CA ALA A 39 1.54 -17.89 0.35
C ALA A 39 1.15 -16.73 1.27
N PHE A 40 1.66 -16.71 2.50
CA PHE A 40 1.43 -15.67 3.50
C PHE A 40 2.77 -15.13 4.02
N PRO A 41 3.43 -14.25 3.24
CA PRO A 41 4.75 -13.72 3.59
C PRO A 41 4.73 -12.86 4.86
N VAL A 42 3.56 -12.37 5.26
CA VAL A 42 3.35 -11.67 6.53
C VAL A 42 2.32 -12.45 7.35
N LYS A 43 2.71 -12.88 8.55
CA LYS A 43 1.84 -13.66 9.47
C LYS A 43 1.46 -12.92 10.74
N SER A 44 2.03 -11.75 10.99
CA SER A 44 1.69 -10.96 12.16
C SER A 44 1.76 -9.47 11.89
N HIS A 45 0.89 -8.71 12.53
CA HIS A 45 0.92 -7.26 12.54
C HIS A 45 0.56 -6.70 13.92
N ASP A 46 1.27 -5.66 14.36
CA ASP A 46 0.92 -4.90 15.55
C ASP A 46 0.51 -3.50 15.12
N PHE A 47 -0.74 -3.14 15.39
CA PHE A 47 -1.30 -1.81 15.14
C PHE A 47 -0.70 -0.74 16.06
N GLY A 48 0.06 -1.14 17.09
CA GLY A 48 0.61 -0.26 18.09
C GLY A 48 -0.50 0.36 18.94
N THR A 49 -0.34 1.65 19.28
CA THR A 49 -1.35 2.38 20.03
C THR A 49 -2.22 3.20 19.09
N VAL A 50 -3.53 2.93 19.12
CA VAL A 50 -4.52 3.59 18.26
C VAL A 50 -5.58 4.31 19.08
N ALA A 51 -6.13 5.39 18.53
CA ALA A 51 -7.22 6.14 19.15
C ALA A 51 -8.55 5.38 19.07
N VAL A 52 -9.49 5.70 19.96
CA VAL A 52 -10.87 5.26 19.81
C VAL A 52 -11.47 5.86 18.55
N ALA A 53 -12.35 5.08 17.92
CA ALA A 53 -13.01 5.40 16.65
C ALA A 53 -12.08 5.59 15.45
N SER A 54 -10.76 5.37 15.59
CA SER A 54 -9.82 5.39 14.48
C SER A 54 -10.08 4.24 13.51
N LYS A 55 -10.10 4.52 12.20
CA LYS A 55 -10.12 3.46 11.19
C LYS A 55 -8.75 2.76 11.20
N THR A 56 -8.69 1.56 11.77
CA THR A 56 -7.45 0.79 11.96
C THR A 56 -7.55 -0.53 11.19
N GLU A 57 -6.75 -0.66 10.13
CA GLU A 57 -6.77 -1.78 9.20
C GLU A 57 -5.35 -2.19 8.81
N PHE A 58 -5.14 -3.49 8.60
CA PHE A 58 -3.91 -4.02 8.01
C PHE A 58 -4.24 -5.08 6.99
N THR A 59 -3.58 -5.02 5.83
CA THR A 59 -3.79 -5.95 4.74
C THR A 59 -2.69 -6.99 4.73
N PHE A 60 -3.03 -8.24 5.04
CA PHE A 60 -2.15 -9.37 4.84
C PHE A 60 -2.11 -9.71 3.34
N PRO A 61 -0.96 -9.58 2.67
CA PRO A 61 -0.83 -9.99 1.28
C PRO A 61 -0.90 -11.53 1.19
N ILE A 62 -1.62 -12.01 0.19
CA ILE A 62 -1.74 -13.44 -0.13
C ILE A 62 -1.18 -13.65 -1.53
N VAL A 63 -0.31 -14.64 -1.69
CA VAL A 63 0.27 -14.99 -2.99
C VAL A 63 -0.01 -16.46 -3.27
N ASN A 64 -0.67 -16.76 -4.38
CA ASN A 64 -0.80 -18.15 -4.78
C ASN A 64 0.44 -18.57 -5.58
N THR A 65 1.44 -19.14 -4.90
CA THR A 65 2.66 -19.67 -5.55
C THR A 65 2.45 -21.03 -6.20
N THR A 66 1.25 -21.62 -6.05
CA THR A 66 0.95 -22.95 -6.59
C THR A 66 0.55 -22.90 -8.07
N GLY A 67 0.67 -24.05 -8.74
CA GLY A 67 0.28 -24.21 -10.16
C GLY A 67 -1.22 -24.35 -10.40
N SER A 68 -2.06 -24.23 -9.37
CA SER A 68 -3.51 -24.39 -9.46
C SER A 68 -4.23 -23.32 -8.63
N GLU A 69 -5.55 -23.20 -8.79
CA GLU A 69 -6.34 -22.22 -8.06
C GLU A 69 -6.36 -22.51 -6.56
N MET A 70 -6.09 -21.47 -5.76
CA MET A 70 -6.22 -21.51 -4.32
C MET A 70 -7.63 -21.03 -3.95
N HIS A 71 -8.31 -21.81 -3.10
CA HIS A 71 -9.62 -21.44 -2.57
C HIS A 71 -9.56 -21.33 -1.04
N ILE A 72 -9.86 -20.13 -0.55
CA ILE A 72 -9.98 -19.82 0.86
C ILE A 72 -11.44 -20.06 1.24
N ARG A 73 -11.70 -21.17 1.94
CA ARG A 73 -13.04 -21.55 2.37
C ARG A 73 -13.62 -20.55 3.35
N GLU A 74 -12.85 -20.19 4.36
CA GLU A 74 -13.29 -19.26 5.41
C GLU A 74 -12.12 -18.64 6.17
N VAL A 75 -12.40 -17.55 6.88
CA VAL A 75 -11.48 -16.93 7.84
C VAL A 75 -12.21 -16.73 9.17
N ARG A 76 -11.66 -17.32 10.24
CA ARG A 76 -12.26 -17.28 11.58
C ARG A 76 -11.40 -16.42 12.51
N ALA A 77 -12.01 -15.52 13.27
CA ALA A 77 -11.31 -14.70 14.25
C ALA A 77 -11.49 -15.28 15.67
N SER A 78 -10.42 -15.28 16.47
CA SER A 78 -10.45 -15.77 17.85
C SER A 78 -11.20 -14.85 18.84
N CYS A 79 -11.37 -13.57 18.50
CA CYS A 79 -12.16 -12.58 19.25
C CYS A 79 -13.03 -11.79 18.27
N GLY A 80 -14.15 -11.21 18.74
CA GLY A 80 -14.92 -10.22 17.96
C GLY A 80 -14.27 -8.83 17.86
N CYS A 81 -13.03 -8.69 18.33
CA CYS A 81 -12.31 -7.42 18.36
C CYS A 81 -11.65 -7.05 17.01
N THR A 82 -11.51 -8.02 16.11
CA THR A 82 -11.02 -7.83 14.75
C THR A 82 -11.97 -8.51 13.76
N THR A 83 -12.33 -7.80 12.70
CA THR A 83 -13.12 -8.32 11.58
C THR A 83 -12.18 -8.67 10.42
N PRO A 84 -12.10 -9.95 9.99
CA PRO A 84 -11.42 -10.33 8.75
C PRO A 84 -12.30 -10.01 7.53
N ILE A 85 -11.71 -9.47 6.48
CA ILE A 85 -12.38 -9.16 5.20
C ILE A 85 -11.49 -9.66 4.06
N LEU A 86 -11.98 -10.62 3.29
CA LEU A 86 -11.27 -11.12 2.11
C LEU A 86 -11.66 -10.33 0.86
N ASP A 87 -10.67 -10.03 0.01
CA ASP A 87 -10.92 -9.40 -1.29
C ASP A 87 -11.54 -10.40 -2.28
N SER A 88 -11.08 -11.66 -2.24
CA SER A 88 -11.61 -12.77 -3.02
C SER A 88 -11.37 -14.10 -2.31
N HIS A 89 -12.32 -15.02 -2.40
CA HIS A 89 -12.17 -16.40 -1.93
C HIS A 89 -11.36 -17.28 -2.90
N TYR A 90 -11.23 -16.86 -4.17
CA TYR A 90 -10.53 -17.60 -5.21
C TYR A 90 -9.34 -16.80 -5.70
N ILE A 91 -8.16 -17.41 -5.67
CA ILE A 91 -6.90 -16.80 -6.12
C ILE A 91 -6.32 -17.70 -7.23
N PRO A 92 -6.28 -17.25 -8.49
CA PRO A 92 -5.72 -18.02 -9.60
C PRO A 92 -4.27 -18.45 -9.36
N ALA A 93 -3.79 -19.45 -10.10
CA ALA A 93 -2.38 -19.87 -10.06
C ALA A 93 -1.45 -18.67 -10.38
N GLY A 94 -0.43 -18.45 -9.53
CA GLY A 94 0.44 -17.27 -9.62
C GLY A 94 -0.22 -15.93 -9.25
N GLY A 95 -1.50 -15.93 -8.91
CA GLY A 95 -2.29 -14.76 -8.57
C GLY A 95 -1.98 -14.18 -7.20
N LYS A 96 -2.53 -12.99 -6.94
CA LYS A 96 -2.43 -12.30 -5.65
C LYS A 96 -3.82 -12.04 -5.10
N GLY A 97 -3.93 -12.12 -3.78
CA GLY A 97 -5.11 -11.74 -3.02
C GLY A 97 -4.71 -10.97 -1.77
N ALA A 98 -5.71 -10.59 -0.98
CA ALA A 98 -5.50 -9.86 0.25
C ALA A 98 -6.57 -10.22 1.29
N LEU A 99 -6.14 -10.22 2.55
CA LEU A 99 -7.00 -10.35 3.72
C LEU A 99 -6.81 -9.13 4.61
N VAL A 100 -7.84 -8.28 4.68
CA VAL A 100 -7.86 -7.10 5.53
C VAL A 100 -8.31 -7.48 6.94
N ALA A 101 -7.48 -7.19 7.92
CA ALA A 101 -7.79 -7.27 9.34
C ALA A 101 -8.20 -5.88 9.85
N ARG A 102 -9.49 -5.69 10.15
CA ARG A 102 -10.02 -4.42 10.69
C ARG A 102 -10.20 -4.51 12.20
N LEU A 103 -9.52 -3.67 12.97
CA LEU A 103 -9.68 -3.60 14.42
C LEU A 103 -10.92 -2.74 14.78
N ASN A 104 -11.82 -3.26 15.63
CA ASN A 104 -13.03 -2.55 16.06
C ASN A 104 -12.72 -1.57 17.21
N THR A 105 -12.12 -0.44 16.85
CA THR A 105 -11.79 0.65 17.78
C THR A 105 -12.99 1.43 18.34
N PRO A 106 -14.19 1.46 17.70
CA PRO A 106 -15.37 2.08 18.31
C PRO A 106 -15.85 1.33 19.56
N THR A 107 -15.84 0.00 19.54
CA THR A 107 -16.44 -0.84 20.61
C THR A 107 -15.42 -1.25 21.68
N PHE A 108 -14.19 -1.58 21.29
CA PHE A 108 -13.20 -2.16 22.20
C PHE A 108 -12.21 -1.13 22.74
N ARG A 109 -11.63 -1.39 23.91
CA ARG A 109 -10.61 -0.57 24.58
C ARG A 109 -9.49 -1.45 25.15
N GLY A 110 -8.33 -0.85 25.41
CA GLY A 110 -7.17 -1.51 26.02
C GLY A 110 -6.41 -2.43 25.06
N LYS A 111 -5.61 -3.34 25.62
CA LYS A 111 -4.85 -4.33 24.82
C LYS A 111 -5.82 -5.31 24.15
N LYS A 112 -5.75 -5.38 22.83
CA LYS A 112 -6.55 -6.28 22.00
C LYS A 112 -5.65 -7.01 21.02
N GLY A 113 -6.15 -8.15 20.57
CA GLY A 113 -5.49 -8.96 19.57
C GLY A 113 -6.39 -10.12 19.18
N ALA A 114 -6.21 -10.59 17.96
CA ALA A 114 -6.95 -11.69 17.38
C ALA A 114 -5.98 -12.62 16.64
N THR A 115 -6.25 -13.92 16.72
CA THR A 115 -5.71 -14.87 15.75
C THR A 115 -6.77 -15.07 14.68
N LEU A 116 -6.43 -14.77 13.43
CA LEU A 116 -7.23 -15.03 12.24
C LEU A 116 -6.78 -16.37 11.66
N THR A 117 -7.64 -17.39 11.73
CA THR A 117 -7.39 -18.70 11.15
C THR A 117 -8.00 -18.73 9.75
N VAL A 118 -7.14 -18.75 8.74
CA VAL A 118 -7.48 -18.87 7.32
C VAL A 118 -7.54 -20.36 6.97
N VAL A 119 -8.70 -20.84 6.53
CA VAL A 119 -8.90 -22.23 6.13
C VAL A 119 -8.89 -22.30 4.61
N ILE A 120 -7.92 -23.04 4.08
CA ILE A 120 -7.72 -23.27 2.65
C ILE A 120 -8.07 -24.72 2.37
N ASP A 121 -8.88 -24.97 1.35
CA ASP A 121 -9.25 -26.34 0.97
C ASP A 121 -8.78 -26.76 -0.42
N LYS A 122 -8.26 -25.80 -1.20
CA LYS A 122 -7.56 -26.04 -2.46
C LYS A 122 -6.31 -25.16 -2.57
N PRO A 123 -5.22 -25.65 -3.16
CA PRO A 123 -5.07 -26.99 -3.75
C PRO A 123 -4.83 -28.10 -2.72
N VAL A 124 -4.41 -27.76 -1.51
CA VAL A 124 -4.18 -28.68 -0.39
C VAL A 124 -4.87 -28.11 0.83
N TYR A 125 -5.53 -28.96 1.62
CA TYR A 125 -6.14 -28.50 2.87
C TYR A 125 -5.05 -27.97 3.80
N SER A 126 -5.19 -26.74 4.26
CA SER A 126 -4.23 -26.09 5.15
C SER A 126 -4.92 -25.03 6.00
N GLU A 127 -4.42 -24.85 7.22
CA GLU A 127 -4.86 -23.79 8.12
C GLU A 127 -3.68 -22.88 8.43
N VAL A 128 -3.86 -21.58 8.16
CA VAL A 128 -2.85 -20.56 8.42
C VAL A 128 -3.34 -19.63 9.51
N GLN A 129 -2.51 -19.39 10.51
CA GLN A 129 -2.82 -18.45 11.59
C GLN A 129 -2.09 -17.12 11.37
N LEU A 130 -2.87 -16.05 11.24
CA LEU A 130 -2.38 -14.68 11.19
C LEU A 130 -2.69 -13.98 12.50
N LYS A 131 -1.72 -13.27 13.08
CA LYS A 131 -1.87 -12.64 14.39
C LYS A 131 -1.93 -11.13 14.26
N VAL A 132 -2.91 -10.52 14.91
CA VAL A 132 -2.96 -9.07 15.09
C VAL A 132 -2.93 -8.71 16.56
N ALA A 133 -2.26 -7.60 16.87
CA ALA A 133 -2.23 -7.01 18.21
C ALA A 133 -2.39 -5.49 18.12
N GLY A 134 -2.79 -4.87 19.22
CA GLY A 134 -2.83 -3.42 19.34
C GLY A 134 -3.35 -2.97 20.70
N TYR A 135 -3.22 -1.68 20.99
CA TYR A 135 -3.75 -1.04 22.19
C TYR A 135 -4.67 0.11 21.79
N ILE A 136 -5.94 0.04 22.21
CA ILE A 136 -6.94 1.08 21.92
C ILE A 136 -7.04 2.01 23.14
N ARG A 137 -6.52 3.23 23.01
CA ARG A 137 -6.50 4.22 24.11
C ARG A 137 -7.86 4.89 24.29
N SER A 138 -8.38 4.96 25.51
CA SER A 138 -9.72 5.51 25.81
C SER A 138 -9.75 7.01 26.07
N ASP A 139 -8.60 7.62 26.25
CA ASP A 139 -8.39 9.03 26.59
C ASP A 139 -8.25 9.93 25.36
N MET A 140 -8.21 9.37 24.16
CA MET A 140 -8.07 10.10 22.90
C MET A 140 -8.98 9.56 21.79
N VAL A 141 -9.60 10.46 21.04
CA VAL A 141 -10.54 10.17 19.95
C VAL A 141 -10.22 11.03 18.74
N PHE A 142 -10.26 10.45 17.54
CA PHE A 142 -10.33 11.20 16.29
C PHE A 142 -11.77 11.34 15.83
N HIS A 143 -12.17 12.52 15.39
CA HIS A 143 -13.51 12.77 14.84
C HIS A 143 -13.47 13.74 13.65
N PRO A 144 -13.69 13.26 12.41
CA PRO A 144 -13.90 11.86 12.02
C PRO A 144 -12.68 10.94 12.31
N GLY A 145 -12.93 9.63 12.44
CA GLY A 145 -11.89 8.63 12.77
C GLY A 145 -10.82 8.37 11.72
N SER A 146 -10.95 9.00 10.56
CA SER A 146 -10.05 8.96 9.41
C SER A 146 -10.32 10.19 8.55
N VAL A 147 -9.35 10.60 7.74
CA VAL A 147 -9.53 11.64 6.73
C VAL A 147 -9.65 10.99 5.37
N ASP A 148 -10.82 11.10 4.73
CA ASP A 148 -11.02 10.68 3.35
C ASP A 148 -11.13 11.92 2.46
N LEU A 149 -10.16 12.08 1.56
CA LEU A 149 -10.08 13.19 0.63
C LEU A 149 -10.91 12.94 -0.64
N GLY A 150 -11.44 11.73 -0.85
CA GLY A 150 -12.15 11.34 -2.06
C GLY A 150 -11.28 11.53 -3.31
N SER A 151 -11.89 11.97 -4.42
CA SER A 151 -11.15 12.30 -5.64
C SER A 151 -10.46 13.66 -5.53
N VAL A 152 -9.16 13.69 -5.83
CA VAL A 152 -8.29 14.88 -5.88
C VAL A 152 -7.78 15.01 -7.31
N ASN A 153 -7.96 16.15 -7.97
CA ASN A 153 -7.34 16.36 -9.28
C ASN A 153 -5.84 16.62 -9.10
N GLN A 154 -4.99 15.95 -9.89
CA GLN A 154 -3.55 16.21 -9.83
C GLN A 154 -3.24 17.68 -10.15
N GLY A 155 -2.42 18.33 -9.32
CA GLY A 155 -2.11 19.76 -9.43
C GLY A 155 -3.02 20.66 -8.58
N GLU A 156 -4.19 20.18 -8.16
CA GLU A 156 -5.09 20.93 -7.28
C GLU A 156 -4.86 20.53 -5.82
N PRO A 157 -4.56 21.49 -4.92
CA PRO A 157 -4.49 21.19 -3.50
C PRO A 157 -5.89 20.84 -2.99
N LYS A 158 -6.03 19.68 -2.36
CA LYS A 158 -7.23 19.30 -1.62
C LYS A 158 -6.86 18.91 -0.21
N SER A 159 -7.63 19.42 0.74
CA SER A 159 -7.45 19.15 2.16
C SER A 159 -8.69 18.50 2.77
N GLY A 160 -8.47 17.86 3.91
CA GLY A 160 -9.49 17.32 4.79
C GLY A 160 -8.97 17.42 6.21
N SER A 161 -9.87 17.39 7.19
CA SER A 161 -9.49 17.58 8.58
C SER A 161 -10.17 16.61 9.52
N THR A 162 -9.60 16.49 10.71
CA THR A 162 -10.17 15.77 11.83
C THR A 162 -9.84 16.46 13.15
N GLN A 163 -10.73 16.29 14.12
CA GLN A 163 -10.52 16.76 15.47
C GLN A 163 -9.89 15.66 16.32
N ILE A 164 -8.89 16.05 17.11
CA ILE A 164 -8.28 15.22 18.14
C ILE A 164 -8.87 15.68 19.47
N PHE A 165 -9.71 14.85 20.07
CA PHE A 165 -10.22 15.08 21.42
C PHE A 165 -9.40 14.28 22.41
N TYR A 166 -8.87 14.95 23.43
CA TYR A 166 -8.16 14.33 24.54
C TYR A 166 -8.85 14.65 25.87
N ALA A 167 -8.92 13.66 26.77
CA ALA A 167 -9.37 13.82 28.15
C ALA A 167 -8.55 12.95 29.11
N GLY A 168 -7.77 13.57 30.00
CA GLY A 168 -6.90 12.86 30.94
C GLY A 168 -5.94 13.79 31.66
N ARG A 169 -4.63 13.61 31.42
CA ARG A 169 -3.59 14.41 32.07
C ARG A 169 -3.57 15.85 31.55
N GLN A 170 -3.43 16.80 32.47
CA GLN A 170 -3.45 18.23 32.14
C GLN A 170 -2.26 18.68 31.26
N ASP A 171 -1.13 17.97 31.34
CA ASP A 171 0.09 18.27 30.59
C ASP A 171 0.16 17.56 29.23
N TRP A 172 -0.81 16.70 28.90
CA TRP A 172 -0.82 16.01 27.61
C TRP A 172 -0.95 16.99 26.45
N ARG A 173 -0.18 16.77 25.40
CA ARG A 173 -0.17 17.57 24.18
C ARG A 173 0.31 16.79 22.97
N VAL A 174 -0.22 17.18 21.81
CA VAL A 174 0.42 16.90 20.51
C VAL A 174 1.69 17.73 20.41
N VAL A 175 2.80 17.08 20.10
CA VAL A 175 4.13 17.67 19.97
C VAL A 175 4.46 17.89 18.50
N ASP A 176 4.04 16.96 17.64
CA ASP A 176 4.36 16.98 16.22
C ASP A 176 3.34 16.12 15.45
N VAL A 177 3.22 16.31 14.14
CA VAL A 177 2.41 15.48 13.27
C VAL A 177 3.17 15.20 11.98
N ARG A 178 3.32 13.92 11.64
CA ARG A 178 4.15 13.48 10.50
C ARG A 178 3.40 12.51 9.60
N ALA A 179 3.26 12.85 8.33
CA ALA A 179 2.82 11.89 7.33
C ALA A 179 3.92 10.85 7.03
N ASN A 180 3.51 9.65 6.66
CA ASN A 180 4.40 8.61 6.14
C ASN A 180 4.86 8.87 4.70
N GLU A 181 4.21 9.79 4.00
CA GLU A 181 4.48 10.16 2.61
C GLU A 181 4.82 11.66 2.48
N PRO A 182 5.85 12.04 1.70
CA PRO A 182 6.33 13.42 1.62
C PRO A 182 5.39 14.39 0.87
N TRP A 183 4.45 13.85 0.10
CA TRP A 183 3.42 14.61 -0.64
C TRP A 183 2.11 14.76 0.16
N LEU A 184 2.01 14.14 1.34
CA LEU A 184 0.95 14.40 2.32
C LEU A 184 1.45 15.43 3.33
N ILE A 185 0.89 16.63 3.27
CA ILE A 185 1.24 17.72 4.18
C ILE A 185 0.25 17.70 5.35
N SER A 186 0.76 17.64 6.57
CA SER A 186 -0.06 17.64 7.79
C SER A 186 0.27 18.84 8.67
N THR A 187 -0.76 19.53 9.15
CA THR A 187 -0.64 20.64 10.10
C THR A 187 -1.63 20.47 11.24
N PHE A 188 -1.34 21.02 12.42
CA PHE A 188 -2.25 20.94 13.55
C PHE A 188 -2.27 22.23 14.36
N GLU A 189 -3.40 22.51 14.99
CA GLU A 189 -3.60 23.66 15.87
C GLU A 189 -4.38 23.25 17.12
N GLN A 190 -3.98 23.77 18.29
CA GLN A 190 -4.73 23.56 19.53
C GLN A 190 -5.89 24.57 19.60
N THR A 191 -7.13 24.08 19.52
CA THR A 191 -8.33 24.92 19.52
C THR A 191 -8.91 25.11 20.92
N GLN A 192 -8.70 24.16 21.83
CA GLN A 192 -9.21 24.25 23.20
C GLN A 192 -8.29 23.56 24.20
N ARG A 193 -8.19 24.13 25.41
CA ARG A 193 -7.56 23.48 26.57
C ARG A 193 -8.23 23.91 27.87
N GLY A 194 -8.50 22.97 28.75
CA GLY A 194 -9.03 23.24 30.09
C GLY A 194 -9.63 21.99 30.74
N GLY A 195 -9.64 21.94 32.08
CA GLY A 195 -10.29 20.86 32.83
C GLY A 195 -9.78 19.45 32.50
N GLY A 196 -8.49 19.30 32.22
CA GLY A 196 -7.89 18.01 31.81
C GLY A 196 -8.24 17.57 30.38
N LYS A 197 -8.89 18.45 29.60
CA LYS A 197 -9.21 18.22 28.19
C LYS A 197 -8.34 19.10 27.30
N ALA A 198 -8.05 18.59 26.11
CA ALA A 198 -7.42 19.33 25.04
C ALA A 198 -8.05 18.93 23.70
N THR A 199 -8.29 19.90 22.84
CA THR A 199 -8.81 19.70 21.49
C THR A 199 -7.82 20.28 20.49
N TYR A 200 -7.58 19.52 19.42
CA TYR A 200 -6.75 19.95 18.31
C TYR A 200 -7.51 19.77 16.99
N GLU A 201 -7.33 20.70 16.06
CA GLU A 201 -7.70 20.51 14.67
C GLU A 201 -6.46 19.99 13.93
N LEU A 202 -6.60 18.89 13.19
CA LEU A 202 -5.56 18.32 12.33
C LEU A 202 -6.03 18.39 10.88
N THR A 203 -5.29 19.13 10.06
CA THR A 203 -5.53 19.26 8.63
C THR A 203 -4.51 18.45 7.85
N VAL A 204 -4.98 17.70 6.86
CA VAL A 204 -4.15 16.92 5.93
C VAL A 204 -4.44 17.39 4.51
N GLN A 205 -3.39 17.65 3.75
CA GLN A 205 -3.45 18.16 2.38
C GLN A 205 -2.60 17.29 1.44
N VAL A 206 -3.11 17.05 0.24
CA VAL A 206 -2.36 16.43 -0.85
C VAL A 206 -1.61 17.51 -1.63
N ARG A 207 -0.30 17.36 -1.80
CA ARG A 207 0.56 18.24 -2.61
C ARG A 207 0.38 17.95 -4.11
N GLU A 208 0.68 18.93 -4.94
CA GLU A 208 0.50 18.86 -6.41
C GLU A 208 1.29 17.72 -7.11
N ASP A 209 2.38 17.25 -6.51
CA ASP A 209 3.24 16.19 -7.04
C ASP A 209 2.86 14.78 -6.55
N ALA A 210 1.70 14.64 -5.90
CA ALA A 210 1.21 13.36 -5.44
C ALA A 210 1.07 12.36 -6.61
N PRO A 211 1.47 11.08 -6.42
CA PRO A 211 1.30 10.06 -7.43
C PRO A 211 -0.16 9.86 -7.82
N ALA A 212 -0.40 9.60 -9.10
CA ALA A 212 -1.73 9.28 -9.60
C ALA A 212 -2.23 7.93 -9.04
N GLY A 213 -3.54 7.85 -8.80
CA GLY A 213 -4.22 6.63 -8.35
C GLY A 213 -4.71 6.69 -6.91
N PHE A 214 -5.27 5.56 -6.46
CA PHE A 214 -5.77 5.39 -5.10
C PHE A 214 -4.60 5.30 -4.12
N PHE A 215 -4.73 5.99 -2.99
CA PHE A 215 -3.77 5.91 -1.90
C PHE A 215 -4.47 5.70 -0.57
N GLN A 216 -3.76 5.00 0.32
CA GLN A 216 -4.21 4.68 1.66
C GLN A 216 -2.97 4.72 2.57
N ASN A 217 -2.87 5.75 3.38
CA ASN A 217 -1.65 6.16 4.10
C ASN A 217 -1.95 6.59 5.53
N GLU A 218 -0.92 7.01 6.25
CA GLU A 218 -1.02 7.38 7.66
C GLU A 218 -0.38 8.73 7.97
N VAL A 219 -1.04 9.48 8.85
CA VAL A 219 -0.49 10.63 9.53
C VAL A 219 -0.28 10.26 11.00
N ILE A 220 0.96 10.29 11.46
CA ILE A 220 1.35 9.91 12.82
C ILE A 220 1.31 11.15 13.70
N VAL A 221 0.39 11.14 14.68
CA VAL A 221 0.34 12.15 15.74
C VAL A 221 1.35 11.79 16.81
N HIS A 222 2.36 12.64 16.99
CA HIS A 222 3.34 12.50 18.05
C HIS A 222 2.88 13.26 19.29
N THR A 223 2.93 12.60 20.44
CA THR A 223 2.48 13.15 21.73
C THR A 223 3.63 13.18 22.73
N ASN A 224 3.49 13.97 23.80
CA ASN A 224 4.43 13.92 24.92
C ASN A 224 4.21 12.72 25.87
N ASP A 225 3.32 11.80 25.52
CA ASP A 225 3.04 10.61 26.29
C ASP A 225 4.09 9.53 26.06
N ARG A 226 5.00 9.32 27.01
CA ARG A 226 6.14 8.40 26.85
C ARG A 226 5.73 6.94 26.63
N SER A 227 4.59 6.51 27.17
CA SER A 227 4.08 5.15 26.96
C SER A 227 3.38 4.98 25.62
N MET A 228 2.84 6.08 25.06
CA MET A 228 2.03 6.10 23.85
C MET A 228 2.40 7.30 22.96
N PRO A 229 3.66 7.38 22.50
CA PRO A 229 4.20 8.60 21.89
C PRO A 229 3.71 8.82 20.45
N ARG A 230 3.15 7.79 19.82
CA ARG A 230 2.76 7.78 18.40
C ARG A 230 1.34 7.23 18.30
N VAL A 231 0.46 7.98 17.66
CA VAL A 231 -0.91 7.52 17.38
C VAL A 231 -1.21 7.74 15.90
N PRO A 232 -1.42 6.67 15.11
CA PRO A 232 -1.68 6.79 13.69
C PRO A 232 -3.12 7.25 13.43
N LEU A 233 -3.26 8.15 12.46
CA LEU A 233 -4.52 8.54 11.83
C LEU A 233 -4.49 8.07 10.38
N HIS A 234 -5.55 7.40 9.97
CA HIS A 234 -5.69 6.93 8.61
C HIS A 234 -6.11 8.05 7.65
N VAL A 235 -5.47 8.10 6.48
CA VAL A 235 -5.75 9.06 5.41
C VAL A 235 -5.88 8.34 4.07
N SER A 236 -6.96 8.57 3.34
CA SER A 236 -7.21 7.96 2.03
C SER A 236 -7.69 8.96 0.99
N GLY A 237 -7.57 8.57 -0.28
CA GLY A 237 -8.10 9.33 -1.42
C GLY A 237 -7.72 8.71 -2.76
N ASN A 238 -8.10 9.37 -3.84
CA ASN A 238 -7.74 8.98 -5.20
C ASN A 238 -7.28 10.20 -5.99
N VAL A 239 -6.00 10.23 -6.38
CA VAL A 239 -5.46 11.28 -7.24
C VAL A 239 -5.82 10.97 -8.68
N VAL A 240 -6.78 11.72 -9.21
CA VAL A 240 -7.24 11.61 -10.59
C VAL A 240 -6.46 12.59 -11.45
N THR A 241 -5.83 12.09 -12.49
CA THR A 241 -5.22 12.93 -13.50
C THR A 241 -6.28 13.26 -14.55
N ALA A 242 -6.56 14.54 -14.75
CA ALA A 242 -7.48 14.95 -15.82
C ALA A 242 -6.93 14.61 -17.21
N LEU A 243 -5.59 14.54 -17.30
CA LEU A 243 -4.80 14.20 -18.48
C LEU A 243 -3.72 13.20 -18.11
N THR A 244 -3.57 12.16 -18.91
CA THR A 244 -2.48 11.17 -18.81
C THR A 244 -1.55 11.33 -20.00
N ILE A 245 -0.24 11.41 -19.76
CA ILE A 245 0.78 11.45 -20.81
C ILE A 245 1.51 10.11 -20.86
N SER A 246 1.72 9.58 -22.06
CA SER A 246 2.56 8.41 -22.28
C SER A 246 3.55 8.66 -23.42
N PRO A 247 4.86 8.44 -23.22
CA PRO A 247 5.50 8.06 -21.95
C PRO A 247 5.58 9.23 -20.95
N GLN A 248 5.56 8.93 -19.63
CA GLN A 248 5.76 9.94 -18.58
C GLN A 248 7.23 10.32 -18.37
N SER A 249 8.17 9.47 -18.82
CA SER A 249 9.60 9.73 -18.80
C SER A 249 10.15 9.66 -20.22
N ILE A 250 10.81 10.72 -20.64
CA ILE A 250 11.38 10.90 -21.98
C ILE A 250 12.89 10.96 -21.83
N ALA A 251 13.55 9.83 -22.06
CA ALA A 251 15.01 9.76 -22.05
C ALA A 251 15.55 10.13 -23.43
N LEU A 252 16.17 11.31 -23.52
CA LEU A 252 16.81 11.81 -24.76
C LEU A 252 18.25 11.32 -24.92
N GLY A 253 18.88 10.86 -23.84
CA GLY A 253 20.28 10.43 -23.84
C GLY A 253 21.24 11.61 -24.00
N ASN A 254 22.33 11.39 -24.75
CA ASN A 254 23.33 12.42 -25.00
C ASN A 254 22.91 13.33 -26.15
N VAL A 255 22.86 14.64 -25.90
CA VAL A 255 22.36 15.64 -26.84
C VAL A 255 23.46 16.67 -27.13
N LYS A 256 23.73 16.95 -28.40
CA LYS A 256 24.65 18.03 -28.79
C LYS A 256 23.96 19.39 -28.72
N PRO A 257 24.70 20.49 -28.48
CA PRO A 257 24.16 21.84 -28.60
C PRO A 257 23.46 22.05 -29.94
N GLY A 258 22.24 22.60 -29.90
CA GLY A 258 21.40 22.84 -31.08
C GLY A 258 20.83 21.60 -31.77
N GLN A 259 21.08 20.38 -31.28
CA GLN A 259 20.50 19.16 -31.84
C GLN A 259 18.99 19.10 -31.57
N GLU A 260 18.22 18.84 -32.62
CA GLU A 260 16.77 18.67 -32.52
C GLU A 260 16.42 17.19 -32.35
N LEU A 261 15.56 16.90 -31.37
CA LEU A 261 15.11 15.55 -31.04
C LEU A 261 13.60 15.48 -31.01
N THR A 262 13.03 14.64 -31.86
CA THR A 262 11.57 14.47 -31.94
C THR A 262 11.11 13.24 -31.17
N GLN A 263 10.09 13.42 -30.34
CA GLN A 263 9.44 12.38 -29.54
C GLN A 263 7.94 12.36 -29.80
N ARG A 264 7.33 11.19 -29.64
CA ARG A 264 5.87 11.02 -29.78
C ARG A 264 5.25 10.83 -28.41
N LEU A 265 4.29 11.69 -28.09
CA LEU A 265 3.52 11.63 -26.85
C LEU A 265 2.07 11.28 -27.17
N VAL A 266 1.49 10.40 -26.38
CA VAL A 266 0.06 10.14 -26.36
C VAL A 266 -0.51 10.80 -25.12
N ILE A 267 -1.40 11.77 -25.31
CA ILE A 267 -2.11 12.44 -24.22
C ILE A 267 -3.56 12.00 -24.25
N LYS A 268 -4.05 11.42 -23.14
CA LYS A 268 -5.43 11.01 -23.00
C LYS A 268 -6.11 11.80 -21.89
N GLY A 269 -7.26 12.36 -22.18
CA GLY A 269 -8.09 13.10 -21.25
C GLY A 269 -9.39 12.35 -20.99
N ARG A 270 -10.00 12.61 -19.84
CA ARG A 270 -11.33 12.07 -19.50
C ARG A 270 -12.41 12.61 -20.44
N GLU A 271 -12.29 13.88 -20.78
CA GLU A 271 -13.17 14.63 -21.68
C GLU A 271 -12.42 15.10 -22.93
N PRO A 272 -13.10 15.43 -24.04
CA PRO A 272 -12.43 15.99 -25.20
C PRO A 272 -11.78 17.34 -24.88
N PHE A 273 -10.47 17.45 -25.12
CA PHE A 273 -9.69 18.67 -24.85
C PHE A 273 -8.90 19.07 -26.09
N GLY A 274 -8.46 20.32 -26.17
CA GLY A 274 -7.47 20.80 -27.13
C GLY A 274 -6.12 21.05 -26.43
N VAL A 275 -5.03 21.05 -27.19
CA VAL A 275 -3.68 21.32 -26.64
C VAL A 275 -3.31 22.76 -26.99
N GLU A 276 -3.03 23.57 -25.98
CA GLU A 276 -2.69 24.98 -26.16
C GLU A 276 -1.18 25.17 -26.28
N SER A 277 -0.42 24.63 -25.35
CA SER A 277 1.03 24.79 -25.32
C SER A 277 1.74 23.60 -24.70
N ILE A 278 3.02 23.44 -25.06
CA ILE A 278 3.95 22.48 -24.47
C ILE A 278 5.26 23.23 -24.19
N GLN A 279 5.71 23.21 -22.95
CA GLN A 279 6.88 23.98 -22.49
C GLN A 279 7.84 23.09 -21.70
N CYS A 280 9.14 23.37 -21.81
CA CYS A 280 10.21 22.70 -21.07
C CYS A 280 11.32 23.71 -20.80
N GLU A 281 11.64 23.96 -19.54
CA GLU A 281 12.62 24.98 -19.15
C GLU A 281 14.01 24.64 -19.70
N GLY A 282 14.65 25.60 -20.38
CA GLY A 282 15.98 25.43 -21.01
C GLY A 282 15.98 24.75 -22.38
N TRP A 283 14.79 24.47 -22.93
CA TRP A 283 14.59 23.87 -24.24
C TRP A 283 13.65 24.74 -25.09
N ASP A 284 13.96 24.87 -26.38
CA ASP A 284 12.99 25.28 -27.38
C ASP A 284 12.14 24.07 -27.75
N VAL A 285 10.82 24.23 -27.67
CA VAL A 285 9.84 23.15 -27.81
C VAL A 285 8.89 23.48 -28.94
N GLN A 286 8.98 22.70 -30.01
CA GLN A 286 8.04 22.76 -31.13
C GLN A 286 7.14 21.54 -31.07
N PHE A 287 5.84 21.70 -31.36
CA PHE A 287 4.94 20.56 -31.37
C PHE A 287 3.92 20.64 -32.50
N SER A 288 3.53 19.46 -32.98
CA SER A 288 2.37 19.30 -33.87
C SER A 288 1.37 18.39 -33.18
N ALA A 289 0.20 18.94 -32.82
CA ALA A 289 -0.93 18.20 -32.29
C ALA A 289 -2.01 18.00 -33.36
N ASN A 290 -2.84 16.97 -33.19
CA ASN A 290 -4.01 16.79 -34.02
C ASN A 290 -5.03 17.91 -33.73
N SER A 291 -5.64 18.49 -34.76
CA SER A 291 -6.59 19.59 -34.57
C SER A 291 -7.91 19.15 -33.90
N GLY A 292 -8.49 20.08 -33.13
CA GLY A 292 -9.81 19.97 -32.50
C GLY A 292 -9.82 19.31 -31.11
N ASN A 293 -10.97 19.36 -30.44
CA ASN A 293 -11.13 18.77 -29.11
C ASN A 293 -11.33 17.26 -29.20
N LYS A 294 -10.39 16.49 -28.66
CA LYS A 294 -10.40 15.02 -28.69
C LYS A 294 -10.01 14.45 -27.33
N LYS A 295 -10.51 13.27 -27.00
CA LYS A 295 -10.11 12.56 -25.77
C LYS A 295 -8.69 12.01 -25.85
N VAL A 296 -8.14 11.85 -27.06
CA VAL A 296 -6.80 11.32 -27.29
C VAL A 296 -6.10 12.18 -28.33
N HIS A 297 -4.92 12.69 -27.97
CA HIS A 297 -4.02 13.43 -28.83
C HIS A 297 -2.73 12.66 -29.02
N LEU A 298 -2.30 12.50 -30.27
CA LEU A 298 -0.97 12.05 -30.61
C LEU A 298 -0.18 13.29 -30.99
N ILE A 299 0.83 13.62 -30.20
CA ILE A 299 1.63 14.83 -30.35
C ILE A 299 3.04 14.43 -30.72
N LYS A 300 3.57 15.04 -31.79
CA LYS A 300 5.01 15.02 -32.06
C LYS A 300 5.61 16.26 -31.44
N VAL A 301 6.54 16.09 -30.51
CA VAL A 301 7.25 17.16 -29.82
C VAL A 301 8.70 17.12 -30.25
N THR A 302 9.22 18.22 -30.77
CA THR A 302 10.63 18.42 -31.10
C THR A 302 11.26 19.32 -30.04
N LEU A 303 12.30 18.80 -29.40
CA LEU A 303 13.04 19.45 -28.31
C LEU A 303 14.42 19.86 -28.81
N LYS A 304 14.80 21.11 -28.57
CA LYS A 304 16.11 21.66 -28.91
C LYS A 304 16.71 22.36 -27.70
N PRO A 305 17.91 21.99 -27.22
CA PRO A 305 18.51 22.64 -26.05
C PRO A 305 18.91 24.07 -26.42
N THR A 306 18.50 25.05 -25.59
CA THR A 306 18.85 26.47 -25.77
C THR A 306 19.81 26.93 -24.69
N SER A 307 19.46 26.75 -23.43
CA SER A 307 20.31 27.04 -22.27
C SER A 307 20.61 25.81 -21.40
N ALA A 308 19.99 24.66 -21.69
CA ALA A 308 20.25 23.42 -20.99
C ALA A 308 21.69 22.92 -21.21
N GLN A 309 22.42 22.60 -20.13
CA GLN A 309 23.80 22.11 -20.15
C GLN A 309 24.03 20.98 -19.12
N GLY A 310 24.89 20.02 -19.44
CA GLY A 310 25.20 18.91 -18.53
C GLY A 310 24.00 17.98 -18.31
N THR A 311 23.92 17.36 -17.12
CA THR A 311 22.81 16.47 -16.76
C THR A 311 21.54 17.26 -16.50
N GLN A 312 20.49 16.95 -17.26
CA GLN A 312 19.21 17.63 -17.24
C GLN A 312 18.10 16.69 -16.78
N ARG A 313 17.25 17.18 -15.90
CA ARG A 313 15.99 16.56 -15.48
C ARG A 313 14.92 17.64 -15.38
N ALA A 314 14.25 17.91 -16.50
CA ALA A 314 13.33 19.03 -16.64
C ALA A 314 11.88 18.54 -16.81
N PRO A 315 10.88 19.25 -16.24
CA PRO A 315 9.48 18.96 -16.49
C PRO A 315 9.06 19.49 -17.87
N LEU A 316 8.49 18.61 -18.69
CA LEU A 316 7.72 18.96 -19.88
C LEU A 316 6.26 19.16 -19.48
N ILE A 317 5.79 20.39 -19.53
CA ILE A 317 4.46 20.81 -19.09
C ILE A 317 3.59 20.98 -20.32
N ILE A 318 2.45 20.28 -20.36
CA ILE A 318 1.41 20.47 -21.39
C ILE A 318 0.24 21.19 -20.76
N THR A 319 -0.27 22.21 -21.44
CA THR A 319 -1.45 22.98 -21.04
C THR A 319 -2.55 22.82 -22.10
N THR A 320 -3.79 22.60 -21.66
CA THR A 320 -4.95 22.43 -22.55
C THR A 320 -5.72 23.72 -22.75
N THR A 321 -6.39 23.85 -23.90
CA THR A 321 -7.25 24.98 -24.22
C THR A 321 -8.53 25.00 -23.38
N GLY A 322 -8.93 26.16 -22.84
CA GLY A 322 -10.22 26.39 -22.18
C GLY A 322 -10.12 27.29 -20.93
N ASP A 323 -11.27 27.71 -20.40
CA ASP A 323 -11.34 28.55 -19.17
C ASP A 323 -10.87 27.81 -17.90
N GLU A 324 -10.96 26.47 -17.91
CA GLU A 324 -10.36 25.57 -16.91
C GLU A 324 -9.20 24.79 -17.55
N ALA A 325 -8.14 25.51 -17.92
CA ALA A 325 -6.96 24.92 -18.54
C ALA A 325 -6.30 23.88 -17.59
N MET A 326 -6.34 22.62 -17.99
CA MET A 326 -5.70 21.52 -17.28
C MET A 326 -4.22 21.41 -17.69
N SER A 327 -3.38 20.98 -16.76
CA SER A 327 -1.97 20.71 -17.06
C SER A 327 -1.59 19.26 -16.83
N ALA A 328 -0.61 18.78 -17.60
CA ALA A 328 -0.02 17.46 -17.43
C ALA A 328 1.51 17.57 -17.51
N LYS A 329 2.21 16.78 -16.69
CA LYS A 329 3.68 16.83 -16.57
C LYS A 329 4.29 15.49 -17.02
N ALA A 330 5.32 15.56 -17.86
CA ALA A 330 6.26 14.47 -18.13
C ALA A 330 7.68 14.91 -17.75
N ILE A 331 8.59 13.97 -17.52
CA ILE A 331 9.99 14.29 -17.16
C ILE A 331 10.90 13.99 -18.34
N VAL A 332 11.64 15.00 -18.80
CA VAL A 332 12.69 14.88 -19.81
C VAL A 332 14.03 14.70 -19.10
N THR A 333 14.76 13.65 -19.47
CA THR A 333 16.14 13.42 -19.01
C THR A 333 17.11 13.43 -20.18
N ALA A 334 18.20 14.18 -20.05
CA ALA A 334 19.21 14.33 -21.08
C ALA A 334 20.58 14.63 -20.49
N VAL A 335 21.64 14.38 -21.26
CA VAL A 335 22.99 14.90 -21.00
C VAL A 335 23.37 15.79 -22.16
N VAL A 336 23.31 17.10 -21.96
CA VAL A 336 23.67 18.07 -22.99
C VAL A 336 25.18 18.29 -22.97
N MET A 337 25.85 17.92 -24.06
CA MET A 337 27.29 18.09 -24.21
C MET A 337 27.64 19.57 -24.25
N GLN A 338 28.74 19.98 -23.61
CA GLN A 338 29.27 21.34 -23.76
C GLN A 338 29.95 21.47 -25.13
N ASP A 339 29.79 22.64 -25.76
CA ASP A 339 30.64 23.00 -26.90
C ASP A 339 32.09 22.99 -26.43
N GLN A 340 32.89 22.07 -26.99
CA GLN A 340 34.33 22.15 -26.86
C GLN A 340 34.78 23.39 -27.64
N VAL A 341 34.99 24.50 -26.93
CA VAL A 341 35.71 25.65 -27.48
C VAL A 341 37.06 25.12 -27.93
N ALA A 342 37.27 25.06 -29.24
CA ALA A 342 38.53 24.71 -29.84
C ALA A 342 39.58 25.70 -29.31
N ALA A 343 40.44 25.21 -28.41
CA ALA A 343 41.65 25.91 -28.03
C ALA A 343 42.48 26.12 -29.30
N THR A 344 42.41 27.34 -29.85
CA THR A 344 43.24 27.74 -30.98
C THR A 344 44.65 27.97 -30.43
N LYS A 345 45.61 27.29 -31.06
CA LYS A 345 47.04 27.24 -30.75
C LYS A 345 47.70 28.60 -30.55
#